data_AF-A0A4U7EZC7-F1
#
_entry.id   AF-A0A4U7EZC7-F1
#
_cell.length_a   1.000
_cell.length_b   1.000
_cell.length_c   1.000
_cell.angle_alpha   90.00
_cell.angle_beta   90.00
_cell.angle_gamma   90.00
#
_symmetry.space_group_name_H-M   'P 1'
#
loop_
_entity.id
_entity.type
_entity.pdbx_description
1 polymer ?
#
loop_
_entity_poly.entity_id
_entity_poly.type
_entity_poly.pdbx_seq_one_letter_code
_entity_poly.pdbx_strand_id
1 'polypeptide(L)'
;MSDRGPSAFESDALDERAASGTRGSRSSDGLDAGPRPGESGDDADAPLDAADPAAERERVCAFIERTVEDAAADGVVVAMSGGLDSTVTAALAVEALGSENVYGLILPCNKIGAPHARDAEALADALGIDHDTVHLQPLFAQFGAVAPERFDLHDDPVRSGNAIARLRMTIAYLAANATGRLVCGTSNRSERLLGYLTKYGD
;
A
#
# COMPACT_ATOMS: atom_id res chain seq x y z
N MET A 1 12.26 49.46 -8.13
CA MET A 1 12.90 48.18 -8.50
C MET A 1 13.61 47.68 -7.26
N SER A 2 13.20 46.63 -6.56
CA SER A 2 12.37 45.49 -6.94
C SER A 2 11.32 45.17 -5.87
N ASP A 3 10.23 44.67 -6.40
CA ASP A 3 8.98 44.22 -5.79
C ASP A 3 9.22 43.03 -4.84
N ARG A 4 8.65 43.08 -3.62
CA ARG A 4 8.49 41.91 -2.75
C ARG A 4 7.00 41.56 -2.77
N GLY A 5 6.65 40.58 -3.60
CA GLY A 5 5.29 40.03 -3.62
C GLY A 5 4.92 39.39 -2.28
N PRO A 6 3.63 39.38 -1.90
CA PRO A 6 3.20 38.84 -0.61
C PRO A 6 3.28 37.31 -0.60
N SER A 7 3.80 36.77 0.49
CA SER A 7 3.85 35.34 0.81
C SER A 7 2.43 34.80 1.04
N ALA A 8 2.02 33.82 0.23
CA ALA A 8 0.67 33.26 0.18
C ALA A 8 0.31 32.27 1.30
N PHE A 9 0.79 32.49 2.53
CA PHE A 9 0.43 31.68 3.69
C PHE A 9 0.28 32.58 4.92
N GLU A 10 -0.82 33.33 4.95
CA GLU A 10 -1.41 33.78 6.20
C GLU A 10 -2.58 32.88 6.57
N SER A 11 -2.65 32.65 7.87
CA SER A 11 -3.46 31.71 8.63
C SER A 11 -4.96 31.85 8.44
N ASP A 12 -5.68 30.73 8.52
CA ASP A 12 -7.00 30.75 9.15
C ASP A 12 -7.21 29.58 10.10
N ALA A 13 -7.77 29.94 11.24
CA ALA A 13 -7.95 29.16 12.44
C ALA A 13 -9.20 28.26 12.37
N LEU A 14 -9.16 27.11 13.04
CA LEU A 14 -10.37 26.38 13.43
C LEU A 14 -10.26 25.88 14.88
N ASP A 15 -10.94 26.66 15.72
CA ASP A 15 -11.59 26.42 17.00
C ASP A 15 -11.36 25.12 17.79
N GLU A 16 -10.92 25.35 19.02
CA GLU A 16 -11.06 24.50 20.20
C GLU A 16 -12.52 24.48 20.71
N ARG A 17 -13.02 23.30 21.09
CA ARG A 17 -14.01 23.16 22.18
C ARG A 17 -13.67 21.99 23.09
N ALA A 18 -13.33 22.35 24.33
CA ALA A 18 -13.29 21.53 25.54
C ALA A 18 -14.72 21.04 25.92
N ALA A 19 -15.03 20.18 26.90
CA ALA A 19 -14.31 19.51 27.98
C ALA A 19 -15.22 18.43 28.64
N SER A 20 -14.61 17.39 29.25
CA SER A 20 -14.83 16.87 30.63
C SER A 20 -16.17 16.32 31.17
N GLY A 21 -16.07 15.15 31.85
CA GLY A 21 -16.82 14.72 33.06
C GLY A 21 -17.73 13.49 32.86
N THR A 22 -17.90 12.48 33.73
CA THR A 22 -17.45 12.16 35.10
C THR A 22 -17.77 10.66 35.35
N ARG A 23 -17.01 9.96 36.22
CA ARG A 23 -17.28 8.57 36.67
C ARG A 23 -18.47 8.52 37.66
N GLY A 24 -19.28 7.47 37.59
CA GLY A 24 -20.30 7.12 38.60
C GLY A 24 -20.53 5.61 38.67
N SER A 25 -20.59 5.07 39.89
CA SER A 25 -20.54 3.64 40.23
C SER A 25 -21.89 2.91 40.23
N ARG A 26 -21.80 1.61 39.96
CA ARG A 26 -22.70 0.46 40.18
C ARG A 26 -23.92 0.64 41.11
N SER A 27 -25.05 0.05 40.68
CA SER A 27 -25.92 -0.76 41.54
C SER A 27 -26.56 -1.89 40.72
N SER A 28 -26.44 -3.10 41.27
CA SER A 28 -27.12 -4.33 40.87
C SER A 28 -28.62 -4.24 41.11
N ASP A 29 -29.42 -4.79 40.20
CA ASP A 29 -30.54 -5.68 40.55
C ASP A 29 -31.00 -6.42 39.29
N GLY A 30 -31.13 -7.73 39.43
CA GLY A 30 -31.38 -8.66 38.34
C GLY A 30 -32.85 -8.81 38.01
N LEU A 31 -33.12 -9.09 36.73
CA LEU A 31 -34.32 -9.80 36.28
C LEU A 31 -33.96 -10.63 35.04
N ASP A 32 -34.04 -11.94 35.24
CA ASP A 32 -34.69 -12.98 34.42
C ASP A 32 -34.62 -12.96 32.88
N ALA A 33 -34.47 -14.18 32.36
CA ALA A 33 -33.93 -14.55 31.07
C ALA A 33 -34.89 -14.40 29.88
N GLY A 34 -34.37 -13.82 28.80
CA GLY A 34 -34.88 -13.97 27.43
C GLY A 34 -33.71 -14.19 26.46
N PRO A 35 -33.92 -14.92 25.34
CA PRO A 35 -32.82 -15.22 24.42
C PRO A 35 -32.34 -13.93 23.75
N ARG A 36 -31.03 -13.67 23.80
CA ARG A 36 -30.42 -12.53 23.12
C ARG A 36 -30.32 -12.83 21.62
N PRO A 37 -30.81 -11.95 20.73
CA PRO A 37 -30.54 -12.07 19.31
C PRO A 37 -29.12 -11.57 19.05
N GLY A 38 -28.21 -12.44 18.60
CA GLY A 38 -26.85 -12.02 18.25
C GLY A 38 -25.73 -13.06 18.40
N GLU A 39 -26.01 -14.32 18.69
CA GLU A 39 -25.01 -15.38 18.51
C GLU A 39 -25.09 -15.88 17.06
N SER A 40 -24.67 -15.01 16.13
CA SER A 40 -24.16 -15.49 14.85
C SER A 40 -22.93 -16.31 15.17
N GLY A 41 -22.96 -17.57 14.72
CA GLY A 41 -21.93 -18.56 14.95
C GLY A 41 -20.52 -17.98 14.82
N ASP A 42 -19.71 -18.43 15.75
CA ASP A 42 -18.28 -18.26 15.82
C ASP A 42 -17.64 -18.84 14.55
N ASP A 43 -17.56 -18.04 13.47
CA ASP A 43 -16.78 -18.35 12.25
C ASP A 43 -15.26 -18.20 12.50
N ALA A 44 -14.82 -18.25 13.76
CA ALA A 44 -13.41 -18.15 14.14
C ALA A 44 -12.68 -19.51 14.08
N ASP A 45 -13.40 -20.61 13.90
CA ASP A 45 -12.84 -21.97 14.01
C ASP A 45 -13.14 -22.88 12.81
N ALA A 46 -13.59 -22.31 11.68
CA ALA A 46 -13.53 -23.02 10.42
C ALA A 46 -12.03 -23.24 10.11
N PRO A 47 -11.59 -24.48 9.82
CA PRO A 47 -10.32 -24.70 9.15
C PRO A 47 -10.26 -23.72 7.97
N LEU A 48 -9.07 -23.25 7.60
CA LEU A 48 -8.90 -22.65 6.28
C LEU A 48 -9.34 -23.73 5.29
N ASP A 49 -10.62 -23.76 4.91
CA ASP A 49 -11.12 -24.61 3.85
C ASP A 49 -10.15 -24.33 2.71
N ALA A 50 -9.42 -25.37 2.31
CA ALA A 50 -8.28 -25.24 1.43
C ALA A 50 -8.80 -24.64 0.12
N ALA A 51 -8.74 -23.31 0.03
CA ALA A 51 -9.32 -22.57 -1.06
C ALA A 51 -8.66 -23.08 -2.33
N ASP A 52 -9.45 -23.59 -3.27
CA ASP A 52 -8.94 -24.14 -4.51
C ASP A 52 -8.14 -23.04 -5.23
N PRO A 53 -6.81 -23.19 -5.42
CA PRO A 53 -6.00 -22.16 -6.04
C PRO A 53 -6.46 -21.81 -7.46
N ALA A 54 -7.13 -22.71 -8.17
CA ALA A 54 -7.71 -22.42 -9.48
C ALA A 54 -8.90 -21.45 -9.36
N ALA A 55 -9.79 -21.69 -8.38
CA ALA A 55 -10.95 -20.83 -8.11
C ALA A 55 -10.53 -19.48 -7.50
N GLU A 56 -9.69 -19.50 -6.44
CA GLU A 56 -8.45 -18.70 -6.33
C GLU A 56 -8.23 -17.63 -7.41
N ARG A 57 -7.45 -18.07 -8.39
CA ARG A 57 -6.96 -17.34 -9.55
C ARG A 57 -8.10 -16.76 -10.39
N GLU A 58 -9.12 -17.54 -10.73
CA GLU A 58 -10.23 -17.09 -11.57
C GLU A 58 -10.95 -15.87 -10.97
N ARG A 59 -11.28 -15.92 -9.67
CA ARG A 59 -11.92 -14.79 -8.99
C ARG A 59 -11.02 -13.55 -8.92
N VAL A 60 -9.70 -13.73 -8.71
CA VAL A 60 -8.76 -12.60 -8.65
C VAL A 60 -8.62 -11.95 -10.02
N CYS A 61 -8.50 -12.73 -11.10
CA CYS A 61 -8.46 -12.20 -12.46
C CYS A 61 -9.74 -11.41 -12.80
N ALA A 62 -10.92 -12.00 -12.51
CA ALA A 62 -12.20 -11.33 -12.72
C ALA A 62 -12.38 -10.06 -11.86
N PHE A 63 -11.75 -10.01 -10.67
CA PHE A 63 -11.72 -8.81 -9.84
C PHE A 63 -10.84 -7.72 -10.47
N ILE A 64 -9.67 -8.08 -10.99
CA ILE A 64 -8.74 -7.15 -11.65
C ILE A 64 -9.39 -6.54 -12.88
N GLU A 65 -9.95 -7.37 -13.77
CA GLU A 65 -10.66 -6.95 -14.99
C GLU A 65 -11.76 -5.92 -14.67
N ARG A 66 -12.69 -6.29 -13.79
CA ARG A 66 -13.80 -5.41 -13.39
C ARG A 66 -13.32 -4.11 -12.77
N THR A 67 -12.28 -4.16 -11.92
CA THR A 67 -11.77 -2.96 -11.24
C THR A 67 -11.16 -1.97 -12.25
N VAL A 68 -10.45 -2.47 -13.25
CA VAL A 68 -9.87 -1.63 -14.31
C VAL A 68 -10.97 -1.07 -15.22
N GLU A 69 -11.95 -1.89 -15.61
CA GLU A 69 -13.11 -1.44 -16.40
C GLU A 69 -13.95 -0.38 -15.67
N ASP A 70 -14.31 -0.61 -14.41
CA ASP A 70 -15.13 0.32 -13.61
C ASP A 70 -14.43 1.67 -13.41
N ALA A 71 -13.10 1.68 -13.36
CA ALA A 71 -12.30 2.88 -13.25
C ALA A 71 -12.03 3.56 -14.60
N ALA A 72 -12.41 2.94 -15.73
CA ALA A 72 -12.03 3.34 -17.08
C ALA A 72 -10.52 3.59 -17.22
N ALA A 73 -9.71 2.72 -16.63
CA ALA A 73 -8.25 2.81 -16.64
C ALA A 73 -7.63 1.98 -17.78
N ASP A 74 -6.45 2.37 -18.22
CA ASP A 74 -5.68 1.73 -19.29
C ASP A 74 -4.86 0.51 -18.81
N GLY A 75 -5.09 0.05 -17.57
CA GLY A 75 -4.38 -1.08 -16.96
C GLY A 75 -3.85 -0.79 -15.55
N VAL A 76 -2.78 -1.47 -15.16
CA VAL A 76 -2.22 -1.39 -13.80
C VAL A 76 -0.71 -1.15 -13.76
N VAL A 77 -0.26 -0.50 -12.68
CA VAL A 77 1.13 -0.37 -12.28
C VAL A 77 1.39 -1.24 -11.06
N VAL A 78 2.42 -2.09 -11.12
CA VAL A 78 2.82 -2.97 -10.01
C VAL A 78 4.24 -2.59 -9.56
N ALA A 79 4.40 -2.27 -8.28
CA ALA A 79 5.73 -2.10 -7.69
C ALA A 79 6.37 -3.47 -7.46
N MET A 80 7.34 -3.84 -8.29
CA MET A 80 7.98 -5.15 -8.25
C MET A 80 9.19 -5.13 -7.31
N SER A 81 9.08 -5.90 -6.22
CA SER A 81 10.13 -6.02 -5.20
C SER A 81 11.11 -7.16 -5.47
N GLY A 82 10.76 -8.07 -6.37
CA GLY A 82 11.42 -9.38 -6.55
C GLY A 82 10.92 -10.45 -5.56
N GLY A 83 10.01 -10.10 -4.65
CA GLY A 83 9.34 -11.02 -3.73
C GLY A 83 8.16 -11.75 -4.36
N LEU A 84 7.70 -12.78 -3.66
CA LEU A 84 6.58 -13.63 -4.08
C LEU A 84 5.30 -12.83 -4.31
N ASP A 85 4.90 -11.97 -3.36
CA ASP A 85 3.62 -11.28 -3.42
C ASP A 85 3.50 -10.37 -4.64
N SER A 86 4.53 -9.55 -4.93
CA SER A 86 4.54 -8.69 -6.11
C SER A 86 4.61 -9.48 -7.42
N THR A 87 5.26 -10.64 -7.41
CA THR A 87 5.37 -11.50 -8.60
C THR A 87 4.05 -12.18 -8.93
N VAL A 88 3.37 -12.74 -7.92
CA VAL A 88 2.03 -13.32 -8.07
C VAL A 88 1.04 -12.24 -8.52
N THR A 89 1.13 -11.04 -7.94
CA THR A 89 0.28 -9.91 -8.35
C THR A 89 0.48 -9.55 -9.82
N ALA A 90 1.73 -9.39 -10.27
CA ALA A 90 2.03 -9.10 -11.67
C ALA A 90 1.56 -10.22 -12.61
N ALA A 91 1.79 -11.48 -12.26
CA ALA A 91 1.37 -12.62 -13.08
C ALA A 91 -0.16 -12.71 -13.23
N LEU A 92 -0.91 -12.51 -12.14
CA LEU A 92 -2.37 -12.49 -12.18
C LEU A 92 -2.91 -11.27 -12.96
N ALA A 93 -2.24 -10.12 -12.86
CA ALA A 93 -2.60 -8.94 -13.65
C ALA A 93 -2.37 -9.17 -15.16
N VAL A 94 -1.25 -9.80 -15.53
CA VAL A 94 -0.96 -10.15 -16.94
C VAL A 94 -1.99 -11.12 -17.49
N GLU A 95 -2.38 -12.10 -16.70
CA GLU A 95 -3.42 -13.05 -17.09
C GLU A 95 -4.79 -12.38 -17.29
N ALA A 96 -5.14 -11.45 -16.42
CA ALA A 96 -6.41 -10.72 -16.44
C ALA A 96 -6.48 -9.67 -17.56
N LEU A 97 -5.38 -8.97 -17.82
CA LEU A 97 -5.39 -7.75 -18.64
C LEU A 97 -4.56 -7.85 -19.92
N GLY A 98 -3.72 -8.87 -20.08
CA GLY A 98 -2.65 -8.88 -21.07
C GLY A 98 -1.41 -8.12 -20.59
N SER A 99 -0.24 -8.51 -21.08
CA SER A 99 1.04 -7.95 -20.60
C SER A 99 1.25 -6.49 -21.00
N GLU A 100 0.63 -6.05 -22.09
CA GLU A 100 0.65 -4.67 -22.57
C GLU A 100 -0.08 -3.67 -21.64
N ASN A 101 -0.97 -4.19 -20.79
CA ASN A 101 -1.76 -3.39 -19.85
C ASN A 101 -1.22 -3.48 -18.42
N VAL A 102 -0.04 -4.09 -18.23
CA VAL A 102 0.66 -4.18 -16.95
C VAL A 102 2.01 -3.49 -17.07
N TYR A 103 2.29 -2.59 -16.13
CA TYR A 103 3.55 -1.87 -16.09
C TYR A 103 4.28 -2.12 -14.76
N GLY A 104 5.51 -2.63 -14.85
CA GLY A 104 6.35 -2.94 -13.71
C GLY A 104 7.22 -1.76 -13.28
N LEU A 105 7.31 -1.53 -11.97
CA LEU A 105 8.27 -0.57 -11.40
C LEU A 105 9.20 -1.24 -10.40
N ILE A 106 10.50 -1.22 -10.70
CA ILE A 106 11.55 -1.72 -9.81
C ILE A 106 12.17 -0.53 -9.08
N LEU A 107 12.01 -0.47 -7.76
CA LEU A 107 12.28 0.75 -6.97
C LEU A 107 13.34 0.53 -5.86
N PRO A 108 14.61 0.26 -6.23
CA PRO A 108 15.68 0.02 -5.26
C PRO A 108 16.13 1.33 -4.60
N CYS A 109 16.42 1.27 -3.30
CA CYS A 109 16.90 2.43 -2.54
C CYS A 109 18.29 2.24 -1.91
N ASN A 110 18.80 1.01 -1.83
CA ASN A 110 20.10 0.71 -1.24
C ASN A 110 20.80 -0.45 -1.97
N LYS A 111 22.09 -0.63 -1.70
CA LYS A 111 22.91 -1.70 -2.32
C LYS A 111 22.45 -3.10 -1.92
N ILE A 112 21.87 -3.24 -0.72
CA ILE A 112 21.35 -4.53 -0.21
C ILE A 112 20.19 -5.01 -1.10
N GLY A 113 19.37 -4.09 -1.63
CA GLY A 113 18.27 -4.40 -2.55
C GLY A 113 18.69 -4.65 -4.00
N ALA A 114 19.98 -4.54 -4.35
CA ALA A 114 20.41 -4.68 -5.75
C ALA A 114 20.19 -6.10 -6.34
N PRO A 115 20.39 -7.21 -5.60
CA PRO A 115 20.03 -8.54 -6.09
C PRO A 115 18.52 -8.67 -6.35
N HIS A 116 17.68 -8.21 -5.40
CA HIS A 116 16.23 -8.25 -5.54
C HIS A 116 15.72 -7.41 -6.72
N ALA A 117 16.39 -6.30 -7.05
CA ALA A 117 16.06 -5.51 -8.23
C ALA A 117 16.32 -6.28 -9.53
N ARG A 118 17.43 -7.02 -9.62
CA ARG A 118 17.72 -7.86 -10.80
C ARG A 118 16.72 -9.00 -10.96
N ASP A 119 16.33 -9.61 -9.85
CA ASP A 119 15.31 -10.67 -9.86
C ASP A 119 13.96 -10.08 -10.32
N ALA A 120 13.59 -8.88 -9.85
CA ALA A 120 12.38 -8.19 -10.27
C ALA A 120 12.39 -7.84 -11.77
N GLU A 121 13.51 -7.33 -12.30
CA GLU A 121 13.69 -7.06 -13.74
C GLU A 121 13.53 -8.36 -14.55
N ALA A 122 14.22 -9.44 -14.16
CA ALA A 122 14.13 -10.72 -14.84
C ALA A 122 12.71 -11.32 -14.81
N LEU A 123 11.96 -11.11 -13.73
CA LEU A 123 10.57 -11.54 -13.62
C LEU A 123 9.64 -10.69 -14.51
N ALA A 124 9.86 -9.38 -14.60
CA ALA A 124 9.13 -8.50 -15.52
C ALA A 124 9.37 -8.92 -16.98
N ASP A 125 10.63 -9.17 -17.35
CA ASP A 125 11.02 -9.69 -18.67
C ASP A 125 10.34 -11.04 -18.97
N ALA A 126 10.34 -11.97 -18.01
CA ALA A 126 9.72 -13.28 -18.17
C ALA A 126 8.19 -13.21 -18.33
N LEU A 127 7.55 -12.20 -17.73
CA LEU A 127 6.12 -11.92 -17.87
C LEU A 127 5.79 -11.12 -19.15
N GLY A 128 6.78 -10.59 -19.85
CA GLY A 128 6.60 -9.80 -21.07
C GLY A 128 5.93 -8.44 -20.82
N ILE A 129 6.13 -7.86 -19.64
CA ILE A 129 5.58 -6.55 -19.26
C ILE A 129 6.62 -5.44 -19.46
N ASP A 130 6.15 -4.26 -19.87
CA ASP A 130 6.98 -3.05 -19.87
C ASP A 130 7.33 -2.68 -18.42
N HIS A 131 8.58 -2.28 -18.19
CA HIS A 131 9.04 -1.91 -16.86
C HIS A 131 10.15 -0.86 -16.87
N ASP A 132 10.29 -0.14 -15.75
CA ASP A 132 11.41 0.75 -15.49
C ASP A 132 12.01 0.52 -14.10
N THR A 133 13.31 0.75 -13.99
CA THR A 133 14.04 0.76 -12.72
C THR A 133 14.37 2.19 -12.30
N VAL A 134 13.82 2.62 -11.16
CA VAL A 134 14.06 3.97 -10.60
C VAL A 134 14.81 3.87 -9.27
N HIS A 135 16.08 4.29 -9.28
CA HIS A 135 16.89 4.33 -8.07
C HIS A 135 16.44 5.45 -7.13
N LEU A 136 15.91 5.09 -5.97
CA LEU A 136 15.37 6.04 -4.98
C LEU A 136 16.41 6.63 -4.03
N GLN A 137 17.66 6.14 -4.04
CA GLN A 137 18.70 6.62 -3.12
C GLN A 137 18.89 8.15 -3.16
N PRO A 138 18.94 8.82 -4.34
CA PRO A 138 19.07 10.27 -4.38
C PRO A 138 17.86 10.99 -3.76
N LEU A 139 16.64 10.50 -4.02
CA LEU A 139 15.42 11.05 -3.47
C LEU A 139 15.35 10.88 -1.94
N PHE A 140 15.71 9.71 -1.44
CA PHE A 140 15.76 9.42 -0.01
C PHE A 140 16.81 10.29 0.71
N ALA A 141 17.97 10.52 0.10
CA ALA A 141 18.98 11.42 0.64
C ALA A 141 18.48 12.87 0.74
N GLN A 142 17.78 13.38 -0.28
CA GLN A 142 17.17 14.71 -0.24
C GLN A 142 16.05 14.80 0.80
N PHE A 143 15.23 13.74 0.93
CA PHE A 143 14.19 13.66 1.96
C PHE A 143 14.79 13.76 3.37
N GLY A 144 15.91 13.08 3.62
CA GLY A 144 16.64 13.20 4.89
C GLY A 144 17.24 14.58 5.13
N ALA A 145 17.75 15.25 4.09
CA ALA A 145 18.36 16.58 4.21
C ALA A 145 17.37 17.69 4.60
N VAL A 146 16.08 17.53 4.29
CA VAL A 146 15.03 18.49 4.66
C VAL A 146 14.28 18.11 5.93
N ALA A 147 14.42 16.86 6.38
CA ALA A 147 13.79 16.39 7.61
C ALA A 147 14.50 17.00 8.84
N PRO A 148 13.77 17.46 9.86
CA PRO A 148 14.36 17.85 11.14
C PRO A 148 15.28 16.76 11.71
N GLU A 149 16.45 17.12 12.23
CA GLU A 149 17.44 16.17 12.77
C GLU A 149 16.86 15.18 13.79
N ARG A 150 15.90 15.62 14.62
CA ARG A 150 15.18 14.77 15.58
C ARG A 150 14.40 13.60 14.96
N PHE A 151 14.16 13.62 13.64
CA PHE A 151 13.49 12.57 12.88
C PHE A 151 14.48 11.60 12.22
N ASP A 152 15.77 11.67 12.57
CA ASP A 152 16.90 10.89 12.04
C ASP A 152 16.50 9.60 11.30
N LEU A 153 16.93 9.51 10.04
CA LEU A 153 16.64 8.40 9.14
C LEU A 153 17.83 7.46 8.97
N HIS A 154 18.97 7.71 9.64
CA HIS A 154 20.18 6.91 9.49
C HIS A 154 20.26 5.76 10.49
N ASP A 155 19.83 5.95 11.75
CA ASP A 155 20.03 4.97 12.82
C ASP A 155 18.80 4.08 13.13
N ASP A 156 17.69 4.26 12.41
CA ASP A 156 16.44 3.52 12.60
C ASP A 156 15.98 2.81 11.31
N PRO A 157 16.22 1.49 11.19
CA PRO A 157 15.84 0.70 10.02
C PRO A 157 14.32 0.68 9.75
N VAL A 158 13.49 0.75 10.80
CA VAL A 158 12.02 0.73 10.64
C VAL A 158 11.55 2.07 10.09
N ARG A 159 12.07 3.17 10.64
CA ARG A 159 11.71 4.53 10.18
C ARG A 159 12.16 4.78 8.74
N SER A 160 13.41 4.44 8.42
CA SER A 160 13.95 4.56 7.07
C SER A 160 13.19 3.66 6.09
N GLY A 161 12.93 2.39 6.46
CA GLY A 161 12.11 1.47 5.66
C GLY A 161 10.72 2.02 5.34
N ASN A 162 10.03 2.56 6.36
CA ASN A 162 8.71 3.17 6.19
C ASN A 162 8.75 4.42 5.28
N ALA A 163 9.79 5.25 5.39
CA ALA A 163 9.95 6.40 4.50
C ALA A 163 10.19 5.96 3.05
N ILE A 164 11.04 4.94 2.85
CA ILE A 164 11.31 4.37 1.52
C ILE A 164 10.04 3.78 0.91
N ALA A 165 9.22 3.04 1.66
CA ALA A 165 7.94 2.52 1.17
C ALA A 165 7.03 3.63 0.65
N ARG A 166 6.92 4.76 1.37
CA ARG A 166 6.13 5.93 0.92
C ARG A 166 6.69 6.59 -0.34
N LEU A 167 8.02 6.65 -0.47
CA LEU A 167 8.65 7.15 -1.70
C LEU A 167 8.36 6.22 -2.89
N ARG A 168 8.37 4.90 -2.67
CA ARG A 168 7.96 3.92 -3.70
C ARG A 168 6.54 4.16 -4.16
N MET A 169 5.61 4.28 -3.22
CA MET A 169 4.20 4.58 -3.52
C MET A 169 4.04 5.90 -4.28
N THR A 170 4.82 6.92 -3.92
CA THR A 170 4.81 8.21 -4.62
C THR A 170 5.18 8.06 -6.09
N ILE A 171 6.21 7.27 -6.40
CA ILE A 171 6.62 6.99 -7.78
C ILE A 171 5.58 6.10 -8.51
N ALA A 172 5.01 5.11 -7.81
CA ALA A 172 3.96 4.26 -8.39
C ALA A 172 2.72 5.06 -8.82
N TYR A 173 2.23 5.95 -7.95
CA TYR A 173 1.11 6.82 -8.30
C TYR A 173 1.48 7.87 -9.37
N LEU A 174 2.73 8.36 -9.39
CA LEU A 174 3.19 9.22 -10.48
C LEU A 174 3.07 8.50 -11.83
N ALA A 175 3.57 7.26 -11.93
CA ALA A 175 3.48 6.46 -13.15
C ALA A 175 2.04 6.12 -13.52
N ALA A 176 1.22 5.73 -12.54
CA ALA A 176 -0.18 5.42 -12.74
C ALA A 176 -0.96 6.62 -13.32
N ASN A 177 -0.80 7.80 -12.70
CA ASN A 177 -1.42 9.04 -13.18
C ASN A 177 -0.90 9.46 -14.56
N ALA A 178 0.40 9.30 -14.82
CA ALA A 178 1.00 9.67 -16.10
C ALA A 178 0.56 8.76 -17.26
N THR A 179 0.07 7.56 -16.95
CA THR A 179 -0.25 6.54 -17.95
C THR A 179 -1.71 6.08 -17.94
N GLY A 180 -2.58 6.75 -17.17
CA GLY A 180 -4.01 6.39 -17.11
C GLY A 180 -4.29 5.05 -16.41
N ARG A 181 -3.38 4.56 -15.57
CA ARG A 181 -3.44 3.24 -14.92
C ARG A 181 -3.80 3.33 -13.43
N LEU A 182 -4.16 2.19 -12.84
CA LEU A 182 -4.34 2.04 -11.39
C LEU A 182 -3.07 1.48 -10.73
N VAL A 183 -2.79 1.86 -9.48
CA VAL A 183 -1.76 1.18 -8.69
C VAL A 183 -2.34 -0.12 -8.12
N CYS A 184 -1.69 -1.25 -8.40
CA CYS A 184 -2.05 -2.55 -7.86
C CYS A 184 -1.13 -2.88 -6.66
N GLY A 185 -1.70 -2.82 -5.45
CA GLY A 185 -0.99 -3.14 -4.21
C GLY A 185 -0.74 -4.63 -4.05
N THR A 186 0.33 -4.99 -3.33
CA THR A 186 0.80 -6.38 -3.23
C THR A 186 0.72 -6.95 -1.82
N SER A 187 0.12 -6.24 -0.86
CA SER A 187 0.02 -6.74 0.51
C SER A 187 -0.92 -7.94 0.61
N ASN A 188 -0.50 -8.95 1.37
CA ASN A 188 -1.32 -10.13 1.62
C ASN A 188 -2.15 -10.01 2.92
N ARG A 189 -3.07 -10.97 3.11
CA ARG A 189 -3.99 -10.99 4.27
C ARG A 189 -3.24 -11.05 5.60
N SER A 190 -2.18 -11.84 5.68
CA SER A 190 -1.39 -12.01 6.90
C SER A 190 -0.71 -10.70 7.31
N GLU A 191 -0.09 -10.00 6.36
CA GLU A 191 0.54 -8.69 6.58
C GLU A 191 -0.49 -7.67 7.07
N ARG A 192 -1.67 -7.63 6.44
CA ARG A 192 -2.76 -6.75 6.84
C ARG A 192 -3.25 -7.02 8.26
N LEU A 193 -3.41 -8.28 8.63
CA LEU A 193 -3.88 -8.67 9.97
C LEU A 193 -2.84 -8.41 11.06
N LEU A 194 -1.56 -8.58 10.75
CA LEU A 194 -0.46 -8.39 11.69
C LEU A 194 0.05 -6.94 11.73
N GLY A 195 -0.41 -6.08 10.82
CA GLY A 195 0.09 -4.71 10.67
C GLY A 195 1.52 -4.66 10.13
N TYR A 196 1.93 -5.69 9.39
CA TYR A 196 3.24 -5.77 8.73
C TYR A 196 3.22 -5.03 7.38
N LEU A 197 2.72 -3.79 7.41
CA LEU A 197 2.65 -2.90 6.25
C LEU A 197 2.93 -1.45 6.65
N THR A 198 3.45 -0.67 5.71
CA THR A 198 3.59 0.77 5.87
C THR A 198 2.34 1.48 5.39
N LYS A 199 1.66 2.18 6.30
CA LYS A 199 0.57 3.07 5.90
C LYS A 199 1.05 4.07 4.85
N TYR A 200 0.34 4.09 3.73
CA TYR A 200 0.61 4.92 2.55
C TYR A 200 1.90 4.53 1.79
N GLY A 201 2.38 3.29 1.94
CA GLY A 201 3.65 2.83 1.36
C GLY A 201 3.54 1.60 0.45
N ASP A 202 3.06 0.49 0.98
CA ASP A 202 2.95 -0.80 0.29
C ASP A 202 1.49 -1.25 0.11
#